data_AF-A0A2G5V855-F1
#
_entry.id   AF-A0A2G5V855-F1
#
_cell.length_a   1.000
_cell.length_b   1.000
_cell.length_c   1.000
_cell.angle_alpha   90.00
_cell.angle_beta   90.00
_cell.angle_gamma   90.00
#
_symmetry.space_group_name_H-M   'P 1'
#
loop_
_entity.id
_entity.type
_entity.pdbx_description
1 polymer ?
#
loop_
_entity_poly.entity_id
_entity_poly.type
_entity_poly.pdbx_seq_one_letter_code
_entity_poly.pdbx_strand_id
1 'polypeptide(L)'
;MPPTSYDFAIHYLEIVIKRLIEDQGFHFISRGAIKKLAGILRGILEKYGESTRLFMEHAGRTKPIVEDAVAVLKLKKVNIREIRDYAKHATPEMVGIPVGDL
;
A
#
# COMPACT_ATOMS: atom_id res chain seq x y z
N MET A 1 15.75 11.81 20.58
CA MET A 1 16.34 11.33 19.32
C MET A 1 15.52 11.95 18.19
N PRO A 2 16.15 12.50 17.13
CA PRO A 2 15.40 13.06 16.01
C PRO A 2 14.63 11.95 15.28
N PRO A 3 13.47 12.26 14.66
CA PRO A 3 12.72 11.29 13.87
C PRO A 3 13.54 10.79 12.68
N THR A 4 13.48 9.48 12.44
CA THR A 4 14.15 8.80 11.34
C THR A 4 13.30 8.82 10.05
N SER A 5 13.91 8.47 8.92
CA SER A 5 13.17 8.25 7.66
C SER A 5 12.11 7.15 7.81
N TYR A 6 12.37 6.15 8.64
CA TYR A 6 11.40 5.12 8.98
C TYR A 6 10.20 5.69 9.75
N ASP A 7 10.44 6.54 10.75
CA ASP A 7 9.35 7.19 11.50
C ASP A 7 8.47 8.04 10.58
N PHE A 8 9.08 8.73 9.61
CA PHE A 8 8.36 9.48 8.59
C PHE A 8 7.50 8.58 7.70
N ALA A 9 8.03 7.45 7.20
CA ALA A 9 7.27 6.51 6.37
C ALA A 9 6.07 5.91 7.11
N ILE A 10 6.22 5.59 8.40
CA ILE A 10 5.12 5.11 9.24
C ILE A 10 4.06 6.21 9.42
N HIS A 11 4.49 7.44 9.72
CA HIS A 11 3.57 8.56 9.85
C HIS A 11 2.80 8.83 8.53
N TYR A 12 3.47 8.70 7.39
CA TYR A 12 2.85 8.81 6.09
C TYR A 12 1.77 7.74 5.86
N LEU A 13 2.05 6.48 6.21
CA LEU A 13 1.03 5.42 6.16
C LEU A 13 -0.17 5.72 7.08
N GLU A 14 0.05 6.29 8.27
CA GLU A 14 -1.05 6.73 9.15
C GLU A 14 -1.93 7.80 8.48
N ILE A 15 -1.33 8.76 7.76
CA ILE A 15 -2.06 9.79 7.00
C ILE A 15 -2.88 9.16 5.87
N VAL A 16 -2.27 8.26 5.08
CA VAL A 16 -2.95 7.56 3.99
C VAL A 16 -4.17 6.79 4.51
N ILE A 17 -4.00 6.01 5.58
CA ILE A 17 -5.09 5.27 6.21
C ILE A 17 -6.20 6.21 6.69
N LYS A 18 -5.85 7.31 7.35
CA LYS A 18 -6.84 8.29 7.81
C LYS A 18 -7.68 8.81 6.63
N ARG A 19 -7.05 9.24 5.54
CA ARG A 19 -7.74 9.78 4.36
C ARG A 19 -8.61 8.74 3.67
N LEU A 20 -8.09 7.53 3.47
CA LEU A 20 -8.87 6.44 2.88
C LEU A 20 -10.13 6.16 3.68
N ILE A 21 -10.08 6.26 5.01
CA ILE A 21 -11.25 6.01 5.84
C ILE A 21 -12.21 7.22 5.86
N GLU A 22 -11.69 8.46 5.84
CA GLU A 22 -12.50 9.68 5.69
C GLU A 22 -13.25 9.69 4.34
N ASP A 23 -12.61 9.22 3.27
CA ASP A 23 -13.22 9.04 1.94
C ASP A 23 -14.40 8.05 1.96
N GLN A 24 -14.36 7.05 2.86
CA GLN A 24 -15.47 6.14 3.11
C GLN A 24 -16.56 6.72 4.02
N GLY A 25 -16.47 8.01 4.40
CA GLY A 25 -17.48 8.72 5.20
C GLY A 25 -17.32 8.60 6.71
N PHE A 26 -16.22 8.04 7.20
CA PHE A 26 -15.96 7.95 8.64
C PHE A 26 -15.14 9.14 9.13
N HIS A 27 -15.78 10.06 9.85
CA HIS A 27 -15.12 11.29 10.32
C HIS A 27 -14.47 11.18 11.72
N PHE A 28 -14.83 10.14 12.50
CA PHE A 28 -14.36 9.98 13.88
C PHE A 28 -13.74 8.60 14.10
N ILE A 29 -12.42 8.54 14.11
CA ILE A 29 -11.66 7.30 14.32
C ILE A 29 -10.58 7.52 15.37
N SER A 30 -10.42 6.52 16.24
CA SER A 30 -9.37 6.54 17.25
C SER A 30 -7.99 6.49 16.60
N ARG A 31 -7.06 7.28 17.13
CA ARG A 31 -5.65 7.24 16.72
C ARG A 31 -5.05 5.83 16.83
N GLY A 32 -5.47 5.06 17.83
CA GLY A 32 -5.03 3.67 18.01
C GLY A 32 -5.44 2.74 16.87
N ALA A 33 -6.63 2.93 16.30
CA ALA A 33 -7.09 2.15 15.14
C ALA A 33 -6.29 2.49 13.88
N ILE A 34 -6.05 3.78 13.61
CA ILE A 34 -5.23 4.24 12.48
C ILE A 34 -3.84 3.59 12.53
N LYS A 35 -3.19 3.63 13.70
CA LYS A 35 -1.87 3.01 13.91
C LYS A 35 -1.86 1.51 13.64
N LYS A 36 -2.87 0.80 14.13
CA LYS A 36 -3.00 -0.65 13.91
C LYS A 36 -3.20 -0.97 12.42
N LEU A 37 -4.07 -0.24 11.73
CA LEU A 37 -4.32 -0.43 10.30
C LEU A 37 -3.09 -0.10 9.46
N ALA A 38 -2.36 0.97 9.78
CA ALA A 38 -1.09 1.29 9.12
C ALA A 38 -0.05 0.18 9.31
N GLY A 39 0.06 -0.38 10.51
CA GLY A 39 0.93 -1.53 10.78
C GLY A 39 0.54 -2.79 10.01
N ILE A 40 -0.77 -3.09 9.91
CA ILE A 40 -1.30 -4.20 9.13
C ILE A 40 -0.99 -4.01 7.65
N LEU A 41 -1.26 -2.82 7.10
CA LEU A 41 -0.98 -2.50 5.70
C LEU A 41 0.51 -2.65 5.38
N ARG A 42 1.39 -2.14 6.24
CA ARG A 42 2.84 -2.30 6.09
C ARG A 42 3.23 -3.78 6.03
N GLY A 43 2.74 -4.59 6.97
CA GLY A 43 3.03 -6.03 7.00
C GLY A 43 2.49 -6.79 5.79
N ILE A 44 1.39 -6.33 5.18
CA ILE A 44 0.89 -6.87 3.91
C ILE A 44 1.83 -6.52 2.76
N LEU A 45 2.23 -5.24 2.66
CA LEU A 45 3.14 -4.76 1.61
C LEU A 45 4.51 -5.45 1.68
N GLU A 46 5.07 -5.64 2.87
CA GLU A 46 6.32 -6.39 3.09
C GLU A 46 6.20 -7.82 2.56
N LYS A 47 5.15 -8.56 2.96
CA LYS A 47 4.90 -9.92 2.49
C LYS A 47 4.69 -10.02 0.98
N TYR A 48 4.07 -8.99 0.37
CA TYR A 48 3.85 -8.94 -1.07
C TYR A 48 5.17 -8.69 -1.80
N GLY A 49 6.02 -7.79 -1.28
CA GLY A 49 7.37 -7.55 -1.80
C GLY A 49 8.25 -8.79 -1.73
N GLU A 50 8.26 -9.49 -0.59
CA GLU A 50 8.95 -10.77 -0.42
C GLU A 50 8.47 -11.83 -1.42
N SER A 51 7.15 -11.99 -1.56
CA SER A 51 6.59 -12.95 -2.52
C SER A 51 6.95 -12.58 -3.97
N THR A 52 6.95 -11.29 -4.31
CA THR A 52 7.27 -10.81 -5.66
C THR A 52 8.72 -11.09 -5.99
N ARG A 53 9.62 -10.86 -5.02
CA ARG A 53 11.03 -11.22 -5.12
C ARG A 53 11.21 -12.71 -5.36
N LEU A 54 10.47 -13.57 -4.65
CA LEU A 54 10.55 -15.02 -4.87
C LEU A 54 10.15 -15.43 -6.28
N PHE A 55 9.04 -14.90 -6.83
CA PHE A 55 8.64 -15.18 -8.22
C PHE A 55 9.71 -14.76 -9.23
N MET A 56 10.28 -13.56 -9.04
CA MET A 56 11.38 -13.06 -9.85
C MET A 56 12.61 -13.98 -9.80
N GLU A 57 13.02 -14.41 -8.59
CA GLU A 57 14.15 -15.32 -8.37
C GLU A 57 13.91 -16.69 -9.01
N HIS A 58 12.70 -17.25 -8.91
CA HIS A 58 12.33 -18.51 -9.56
C HIS A 58 12.38 -18.43 -11.09
N ALA A 59 12.15 -17.24 -11.65
CA ALA A 59 12.28 -16.99 -13.08
C ALA A 59 13.74 -16.73 -13.52
N GLY A 60 14.72 -16.84 -12.61
CA GLY A 60 16.14 -16.57 -12.89
C GLY A 60 16.45 -15.09 -13.12
N ARG A 61 15.54 -14.19 -12.73
CA ARG A 61 15.69 -12.74 -12.89
C ARG A 61 16.14 -12.08 -11.59
N THR A 62 16.74 -10.91 -11.72
CA THR A 62 17.15 -10.05 -10.58
C THR A 62 16.34 -8.76 -10.49
N LYS A 63 15.49 -8.48 -11.49
CA LYS A 63 14.54 -7.37 -11.50
C LYS A 63 13.11 -7.91 -11.66
N PRO A 64 12.17 -7.52 -10.79
CA PRO A 64 10.80 -7.94 -10.89
C PRO A 64 10.14 -7.28 -12.10
N ILE A 65 9.22 -8.00 -12.74
CA ILE A 65 8.32 -7.47 -13.78
C ILE A 65 6.91 -7.37 -13.21
N VAL A 66 6.02 -6.69 -13.95
CA VAL A 66 4.62 -6.49 -13.52
C VAL A 66 3.92 -7.83 -13.28
N GLU A 67 4.22 -8.84 -14.09
CA GLU A 67 3.66 -10.18 -14.01
C GLU A 67 4.00 -10.89 -12.69
N ASP A 68 5.16 -10.62 -12.08
CA ASP A 68 5.51 -11.17 -10.76
C ASP A 68 4.59 -10.60 -9.68
N ALA A 69 4.38 -9.28 -9.70
CA ALA A 69 3.48 -8.61 -8.75
C ALA A 69 2.03 -9.06 -8.97
N VAL A 70 1.59 -9.20 -10.23
CA VAL A 70 0.26 -9.73 -10.58
C VAL A 70 0.10 -11.17 -10.11
N ALA A 71 1.14 -12.02 -10.23
CA ALA A 71 1.12 -13.39 -9.72
C ALA A 71 0.94 -13.42 -8.21
N VAL A 72 1.62 -12.53 -7.47
CA VAL A 72 1.44 -12.39 -6.01
C VAL A 72 0.02 -11.96 -5.67
N LEU A 73 -0.51 -10.95 -6.34
CA LEU A 73 -1.89 -10.48 -6.09
C LEU A 73 -2.90 -11.61 -6.32
N LYS A 74 -2.74 -12.39 -7.39
CA LYS A 74 -3.57 -13.58 -7.66
C LYS A 74 -3.38 -14.66 -6.59
N LEU A 75 -2.15 -14.96 -6.18
CA LEU A 75 -1.84 -15.91 -5.11
C LEU A 75 -2.51 -15.53 -3.78
N LYS A 76 -2.57 -14.22 -3.49
CA LYS A 76 -3.22 -13.66 -2.30
C LYS A 76 -4.72 -13.44 -2.47
N LYS A 77 -5.31 -13.93 -3.57
CA LYS A 77 -6.73 -13.87 -3.91
C LYS A 77 -7.28 -12.44 -4.02
N VAL A 78 -6.43 -11.49 -4.41
CA VAL A 78 -6.84 -10.12 -4.70
C VAL A 78 -7.48 -10.07 -6.09
N ASN A 79 -8.68 -9.49 -6.19
CA ASN A 79 -9.39 -9.37 -7.45
C ASN A 79 -8.79 -8.26 -8.32
N ILE A 80 -8.01 -8.64 -9.34
CA ILE A 80 -7.37 -7.70 -10.26
C ILE A 80 -8.39 -6.81 -10.99
N ARG A 81 -9.60 -7.32 -11.25
CA ARG A 81 -10.65 -6.54 -11.90
C ARG A 81 -11.12 -5.38 -11.02
N GLU A 82 -11.31 -5.65 -9.73
CA GLU A 82 -11.67 -4.62 -8.75
C GLU A 82 -10.55 -3.60 -8.57
N ILE A 83 -9.28 -4.00 -8.57
CA ILE A 83 -8.15 -3.04 -8.56
C ILE A 83 -8.26 -2.09 -9.75
N ARG A 84 -8.48 -2.62 -10.96
CA ARG A 84 -8.59 -1.81 -12.18
C ARG A 84 -9.79 -0.86 -12.11
N ASP A 85 -10.92 -1.33 -11.61
CA ASP A 85 -12.13 -0.52 -11.52
C ASP A 85 -11.99 0.56 -10.42
N TYR A 86 -11.35 0.23 -9.28
CA TYR A 86 -10.99 1.20 -8.23
C TYR A 86 -9.99 2.25 -8.72
N ALA A 87 -8.98 1.85 -9.52
CA ALA A 87 -7.97 2.75 -10.06
C ALA A 87 -8.53 3.88 -10.95
N LYS A 88 -9.73 3.72 -11.51
CA LYS A 88 -10.43 4.79 -12.26
C LYS A 88 -10.90 5.93 -11.36
N HIS A 89 -11.07 5.66 -10.07
CA HIS A 89 -11.56 6.59 -9.07
C HIS A 89 -10.47 6.99 -8.07
N ALA A 90 -9.41 6.20 -7.95
CA ALA A 90 -8.27 6.51 -7.11
C ALA A 90 -7.50 7.73 -7.65
N THR A 91 -7.45 8.81 -6.87
CA THR A 91 -6.65 9.99 -7.19
C THR A 91 -5.47 10.15 -6.21
N PRO A 92 -4.34 10.74 -6.62
CA PRO A 92 -3.21 11.01 -5.71
C PRO A 92 -3.61 11.82 -4.47
N GLU A 93 -4.60 12.70 -4.60
CA GLU A 93 -5.13 13.53 -3.51
C GLU A 93 -5.83 12.69 -2.42
N MET A 94 -6.48 11.58 -2.80
CA MET A 94 -7.12 10.66 -1.85
C MET A 94 -6.13 10.05 -0.86
N VAL A 95 -4.86 9.92 -1.26
CA VAL A 95 -3.78 9.40 -0.40
C VAL A 95 -2.80 10.48 0.05
N GLY A 96 -3.00 11.73 -0.39
CA GLY A 96 -2.18 12.87 0.03
C GLY A 96 -0.83 13.01 -0.63
N ILE A 97 -0.69 12.47 -1.84
CA ILE A 97 0.44 12.76 -2.72
C ILE A 97 0.12 14.08 -3.44
N PRO A 98 0.93 15.15 -3.27
CA PRO A 98 0.83 16.33 -4.09
C PRO A 98 1.10 15.96 -5.55
N VAL A 99 0.21 16.36 -6.48
CA VAL A 99 0.32 16.02 -7.91
C VAL A 99 1.63 16.51 -8.55
N GLY A 100 2.31 17.48 -7.93
CA GLY A 100 3.60 18.02 -8.39
C GLY A 100 4.84 17.16 -8.10
N ASP A 101 4.69 16.07 -7.35
CA ASP A 101 5.80 15.19 -6.94
C ASP A 101 5.86 13.86 -7.75
N LEU A 102 5.03 13.72 -8.80
CA LEU A 102 4.98 12.56 -9.71
C LEU A 102 5.61 12.84 -11.08
#